data_AF-A0A967T8W3-F1
#
_entry.id   AF-A0A967T8W3-F1
#
_cell.length_a   1.000
_cell.length_b   1.000
_cell.length_c   1.000
_cell.angle_alpha   90.00
_cell.angle_beta   90.00
_cell.angle_gamma   90.00
#
_symmetry.space_group_name_H-M   'P 1'
#
loop_
_entity.id
_entity.type
_entity.pdbx_description
1 polymer ?
#
loop_
_entity_poly.entity_id
_entity_poly.type
_entity_poly.pdbx_seq_one_letter_code
_entity_poly.pdbx_strand_id
1 'polypeptide(L)' 'PEFRPTLKRAGLLTRDARMKERKKYGLKGARRAPQFSKR' A
#
# COMPACT_ATOMS: atom_id res chain seq x y z
N PRO A 1 8.71 -1.42 30.90
CA PRO A 1 8.68 -0.27 29.97
C PRO A 1 7.35 0.51 30.08
N GLU A 2 7.32 1.48 31.00
CA GLU A 2 6.11 2.22 31.40
C GLU A 2 5.53 3.12 30.30
N PHE A 3 6.38 3.63 29.41
CA PHE A 3 5.94 4.47 28.28
C PHE A 3 5.44 3.68 27.07
N ARG A 4 5.60 2.35 27.05
CA ARG A 4 5.14 1.49 25.95
C ARG A 4 3.65 1.65 25.63
N PRO A 5 2.70 1.68 26.60
CA PRO A 5 1.29 1.94 26.31
C PRO A 5 1.04 3.30 25.65
N THR A 6 1.68 4.37 26.14
CA THR A 6 1.54 5.73 25.57
C THR A 6 2.08 5.81 24.15
N LEU A 7 3.28 5.26 23.90
CA LEU A 7 3.92 5.26 22.58
C LEU A 7 3.17 4.38 21.57
N LYS A 8 2.59 3.26 22.02
CA LYS A 8 1.76 2.39 21.17
C LYS A 8 0.46 3.09 20.77
N ARG A 9 -0.20 3.79 21.70
CA ARG A 9 -1.41 4.57 21.41
C ARG A 9 -1.12 5.73 20.45
N ALA A 10 0.06 6.34 20.55
CA ALA A 10 0.52 7.38 19.64
C ALA A 10 1.01 6.88 18.27
N GLY A 11 1.07 5.56 18.02
CA GLY A 11 1.49 4.99 16.73
C GLY A 11 2.99 5.06 16.44
N LEU A 12 3.83 5.44 17.41
CA LEU A 12 5.27 5.66 17.24
C LEU A 12 6.11 4.38 17.23
N LEU A 13 5.48 3.24 17.54
CA LEU A 13 6.15 1.93 17.59
C LEU A 13 5.89 1.07 16.35
N THR A 14 5.01 1.52 15.44
CA THR A 14 4.66 0.78 14.22
C THR A 14 5.44 1.29 13.03
N ARG A 15 5.99 0.38 12.23
CA ARG A 15 6.55 0.70 10.91
C ARG A 15 5.42 0.74 9.88
N ASP A 16 5.52 1.66 8.92
CA ASP A 16 4.67 1.62 7.73
C ASP A 16 5.01 0.39 6.87
N ALA A 17 4.05 -0.53 6.77
CA ALA A 17 4.16 -1.76 5.99
C ALA A 17 3.82 -1.56 4.51
N ARG A 18 3.35 -0.37 4.11
CA ARG A 18 2.96 -0.10 2.72
C ARG A 18 4.18 -0.21 1.79
N MET A 19 3.98 -0.92 0.68
CA MET A 19 4.96 -1.06 -0.38
C MET A 19 4.32 -0.63 -1.70
N LYS A 20 5.11 -0.02 -2.59
CA LYS A 20 4.65 0.34 -3.93
C LYS A 20 4.24 -0.92 -4.69
N GLU A 21 3.00 -0.94 -5.18
CA GLU A 21 2.53 -2.01 -6.05
C GLU A 21 3.30 -2.00 -7.37
N ARG A 22 3.77 -3.17 -7.81
CA ARG A 22 4.44 -3.32 -9.11
C ARG A 22 3.44 -3.24 -10.26
N LYS A 23 3.94 -2.91 -11.46
CA LYS A 23 3.18 -3.06 -12.70
C LYS A 23 2.88 -4.55 -12.93
N LYS A 24 1.60 -4.86 -13.18
CA LYS A 24 1.17 -6.22 -13.54
C LYS A 24 1.20 -6.38 -15.06
N TYR A 25 1.51 -7.59 -15.52
CA TYR A 25 1.51 -7.88 -16.96
C TYR A 25 0.10 -7.71 -17.56
N GLY A 26 0.03 -7.32 -18.83
CA GLY A 26 -1.24 -7.01 -19.50
C GLY A 26 -1.90 -5.68 -19.08
N LEU A 27 -1.43 -5.04 -18.01
CA LEU A 27 -1.94 -3.73 -17.55
C LEU A 27 -0.98 -2.60 -17.93
N LYS A 28 -1.54 -1.40 -18.14
CA LYS A 28 -0.79 -0.15 -18.34
C LYS A 28 -0.09 0.31 -17.04
N GLY A 29 -0.52 -0.17 -15.87
CA GLY A 29 0.08 0.14 -14.56
C GLY A 29 -0.15 -0.97 -13.54
N ALA A 30 -0.09 -0.67 -12.23
CA ALA A 30 -0.36 -1.66 -11.18
C ALA A 30 -1.79 -2.21 -11.24
N ARG A 31 -2.76 -1.33 -11.60
CA ARG A 31 -4.19 -1.66 -11.70
C ARG A 31 -4.88 -1.15 -12.97
N ARG A 32 -4.21 -0.29 -13.77
CA ARG A 32 -4.82 0.36 -14.94
C ARG A 32 -4.90 -0.59 -16.13
N ALA A 33 -6.10 -1.02 -16.50
CA ALA A 33 -6.35 -1.81 -17.70
C ALA A 33 -6.23 -0.97 -18.99
N PRO A 34 -5.89 -1.58 -20.14
CA PRO A 34 -6.10 -0.94 -21.43
C PRO A 34 -7.59 -0.66 -21.64
N GLN A 35 -7.89 0.39 -22.41
CA GLN A 35 -9.27 0.67 -22.80
C GLN A 35 -9.71 -0.42 -23.78
N PHE A 36 -10.83 -1.07 -23.47
CA PHE A 36 -11.45 -2.04 -24.37
C PHE A 36 -12.31 -1.29 -25.39
N SER A 37 -12.04 -1.50 -26.68
CA SER A 37 -12.93 -1.10 -27.77
C SER A 37 -13.69 -2.33 -28.24
N LYS A 38 -14.98 -2.41 -27.93
CA LYS A 38 -15.87 -3.36 -28.58
C LYS A 38 -16.18 -2.84 -29.99
N ARG A 39 -16.16 -3.75 -30.97
CA ARG A 39 -16.61 -3.46 -32.33
C ARG A 39 -18.11 -3.23 -32.36
#